data_AF-A0A7C9PJZ3-F1
#
_entry.id   AF-A0A7C9PJZ3-F1
#
_cell.length_a   1.000
_cell.length_b   1.000
_cell.length_c   1.000
_cell.angle_alpha   90.00
_cell.angle_beta   90.00
_cell.angle_gamma   90.00
#
_symmetry.space_group_name_H-M   'P 1'
#
loop_
_entity.id
_entity.type
_entity.pdbx_description
1 polymer ?
#
loop_
_entity_poly.entity_id
_entity_poly.type
_entity_poly.pdbx_seq_one_letter_code
_entity_poly.pdbx_strand_id
1 'polypeptide(L)'
;MLHALSDTASWLPKLLLAPWLLVQGRQVRRDALVLPEAAGPRAGLAVPEDTQASAAVETPPLLRLLVVGDSSAAGVGVDHQHQALAEPLASRLAAALGGPVAWQLIATTGHRASHARRALQNAVQAGRLQPADVLVTALGVNDVVAQTRPAAFLAELDALCALAAQHAGVRHVLHSALPPMGRFPLLPQPLRWALGRDARRLDHALRRHLARLPLSSTPRRQHLPLPELPPPVLPATAGLPGPAVTSAITRTEGKPPVPQPPDWMARDGFHPGATGYAAWAQALAEAVTGAGWGAACGGAQERAPASSRARR
;
A
#
# COMPACT_ATOMS: atom_id res chain seq x y z
N MET A 1 32.86 4.68 -2.13
CA MET A 1 33.28 4.26 -0.77
C MET A 1 32.73 5.13 0.36
N LEU A 2 32.38 6.41 0.15
CA LEU A 2 31.87 7.31 1.21
C LEU A 2 30.40 7.08 1.65
N HIS A 3 29.55 6.43 0.84
CA HIS A 3 28.18 6.09 1.27
C HIS A 3 28.10 4.88 2.22
N ALA A 4 29.02 3.92 2.11
CA ALA A 4 29.00 2.69 2.91
C ALA A 4 29.37 2.91 4.38
N LEU A 5 30.14 3.96 4.69
CA LEU A 5 30.51 4.32 6.06
C LEU A 5 29.44 5.14 6.81
N SER A 6 28.41 5.64 6.11
CA SER A 6 27.35 6.47 6.71
C SER A 6 26.22 5.67 7.38
N ASP A 7 26.12 4.36 7.08
CA ASP A 7 25.04 3.50 7.59
C ASP A 7 25.40 2.80 8.92
N THR A 8 26.69 2.62 9.22
CA THR A 8 27.17 1.90 10.41
C THR A 8 27.11 2.73 11.70
N ALA A 9 27.23 4.07 11.61
CA ALA A 9 27.14 5.00 12.74
C ALA A 9 25.72 5.55 12.97
N SER A 10 24.74 5.00 12.24
CA SER A 10 23.48 5.68 12.02
C SER A 10 22.46 5.53 13.15
N TRP A 11 22.78 4.66 14.11
CA TRP A 11 22.11 4.48 15.39
C TRP A 11 22.58 5.49 16.46
N LEU A 12 23.77 6.08 16.33
CA LEU A 12 24.34 6.97 17.35
C LEU A 12 23.43 8.18 17.65
N PRO A 13 22.93 8.95 16.64
CA PRO A 13 22.02 10.05 16.92
C PRO A 13 20.72 9.59 17.59
N LYS A 14 20.24 8.39 17.25
CA LYS A 14 19.02 7.84 17.86
C LYS A 14 19.22 7.40 19.29
N LEU A 15 20.37 6.83 19.64
CA LEU A 15 20.66 6.47 21.03
C LEU A 15 20.79 7.71 21.90
N LEU A 16 21.47 8.76 21.40
CA LEU A 16 21.56 10.04 22.10
C LEU A 16 20.18 10.68 22.30
N LEU A 17 19.28 10.57 21.31
CA LEU A 17 17.92 11.09 21.38
C LEU A 17 16.90 10.10 21.97
N ALA A 18 17.30 8.89 22.35
CA ALA A 18 16.37 7.80 22.68
C ALA A 18 15.37 8.17 23.79
N PRO A 19 15.78 8.81 24.91
CA PRO A 19 14.83 9.22 25.94
C PRO A 19 13.75 10.17 25.38
N TRP A 20 14.16 11.12 24.55
CA TRP A 20 13.24 12.09 23.96
C TRP A 20 12.31 11.45 22.93
N LEU A 21 12.84 10.57 22.07
CA LEU A 21 12.07 9.82 21.08
C LEU A 21 11.02 8.93 21.74
N LEU A 22 11.36 8.28 22.86
CA LEU A 22 10.41 7.46 23.63
C LEU A 22 9.30 8.29 24.25
N VAL A 23 9.63 9.45 24.82
CA VAL A 23 8.63 10.38 25.39
C VAL A 23 7.71 10.91 24.29
N GLN A 24 8.26 11.40 23.16
CA GLN A 24 7.46 11.87 22.03
C GLN A 24 6.60 10.76 21.42
N GLY A 25 7.14 9.55 21.28
CA GLY A 25 6.38 8.41 20.78
C GLY A 25 5.19 8.07 21.67
N ARG A 26 5.36 8.14 23.00
CA ARG A 26 4.27 7.95 23.97
C ARG A 26 3.23 9.08 23.90
N GLN A 27 3.69 10.33 23.83
CA GLN A 27 2.80 11.50 23.69
C GLN A 27 1.96 11.41 22.43
N VAL A 28 2.59 11.18 21.27
CA VAL A 28 1.86 11.00 20.00
C VAL A 28 0.87 9.84 20.09
N ARG A 29 1.24 8.69 20.66
CA ARG A 29 0.29 7.57 20.80
C ARG A 29 -0.90 7.87 21.71
N ARG A 30 -0.71 8.72 22.72
CA ARG A 30 -1.78 9.15 23.62
C ARG A 30 -2.68 10.19 22.96
N ASP A 31 -2.09 11.11 22.20
CA ASP A 31 -2.76 12.30 21.67
C ASP A 31 -3.27 12.09 20.23
N ALA A 32 -2.83 11.03 19.54
CA ALA A 32 -3.25 10.70 18.19
C ALA A 32 -4.74 10.38 18.14
N LEU A 33 -5.42 11.00 17.18
CA LEU A 33 -6.80 10.73 16.87
C LEU A 33 -6.93 9.29 16.34
N VAL A 34 -7.67 8.46 17.06
CA VAL A 34 -7.99 7.09 16.63
C VAL A 34 -9.17 7.15 15.69
N LEU A 35 -8.95 6.77 14.44
CA LEU A 35 -9.99 6.63 13.43
C LEU A 35 -10.38 5.15 13.27
N PRO A 36 -11.67 4.85 13.07
CA PRO A 36 -12.11 3.48 12.80
C PRO A 36 -11.64 3.01 11.42
N GLU A 37 -11.68 1.69 11.21
CA GLU A 37 -11.57 1.11 9.87
C GLU A 37 -12.81 1.46 9.05
N ALA A 38 -12.64 1.61 7.73
CA ALA A 38 -13.74 1.93 6.84
C ALA A 38 -14.79 0.81 6.84
N ALA A 39 -16.06 1.19 6.98
CA ALA A 39 -17.19 0.28 6.99
C ALA A 39 -17.49 -0.27 5.58
N GLY A 40 -18.21 -1.38 5.51
CA GLY A 40 -18.66 -1.98 4.24
C GLY A 40 -17.99 -3.31 3.92
N PRO A 41 -18.21 -3.83 2.69
CA PRO A 41 -17.74 -5.15 2.31
C PRO A 41 -16.21 -5.21 2.26
N ARG A 42 -15.62 -6.35 2.59
CA ARG A 42 -14.18 -6.63 2.43
C ARG A 42 -13.88 -7.56 1.28
N ALA A 43 -14.88 -7.88 0.47
CA ALA A 43 -14.77 -8.60 -0.78
C ALA A 43 -15.97 -8.24 -1.65
N GLY A 44 -15.78 -8.27 -2.97
CA GLY A 44 -16.82 -7.92 -3.91
C GLY A 44 -16.41 -8.15 -5.35
N LEU A 45 -17.31 -7.78 -6.25
CA LEU A 45 -17.09 -7.79 -7.69
C LEU A 45 -17.27 -6.36 -8.20
N ALA A 46 -16.20 -5.78 -8.72
CA ALA A 46 -16.26 -4.49 -9.40
C ALA A 46 -16.58 -4.71 -10.87
N VAL A 47 -17.48 -3.93 -11.43
CA VAL A 47 -17.94 -4.03 -12.82
C VAL A 47 -17.82 -2.67 -13.49
N PRO A 48 -17.53 -2.60 -14.81
CA PRO A 48 -17.57 -1.33 -15.53
C PRO A 48 -18.96 -0.69 -15.44
N GLU A 49 -19.03 0.63 -15.35
CA GLU A 49 -20.31 1.37 -15.21
C GLU A 49 -21.28 1.11 -16.37
N ASP A 50 -20.75 0.87 -17.57
CA ASP A 50 -21.55 0.60 -18.79
C ASP A 50 -22.11 -0.84 -18.87
N THR A 51 -21.70 -1.72 -17.96
CA THR A 51 -22.14 -3.13 -17.95
C THR A 51 -23.41 -3.28 -17.12
N GLN A 52 -24.49 -3.77 -17.74
CA GLN A 52 -25.71 -4.12 -16.99
C GLN A 52 -25.38 -5.11 -15.87
N ALA A 53 -25.79 -4.77 -14.63
CA ALA A 53 -25.45 -5.53 -13.42
C ALA A 53 -25.78 -7.02 -13.53
N SER A 54 -26.87 -7.38 -14.22
CA SER A 54 -27.29 -8.78 -14.41
C SER A 54 -26.35 -9.58 -15.32
N ALA A 55 -25.81 -8.97 -16.39
CA ALA A 55 -24.88 -9.66 -17.31
C ALA A 55 -23.47 -9.83 -16.70
N ALA A 56 -23.08 -8.94 -15.79
CA ALA A 56 -21.78 -8.98 -15.14
C ALA A 56 -21.66 -10.10 -14.09
N VAL A 57 -22.77 -10.51 -13.47
CA VAL A 57 -22.80 -11.60 -12.47
C VAL A 57 -22.58 -12.98 -13.13
N GLU A 58 -22.97 -13.14 -14.39
CA GLU A 58 -22.77 -14.40 -15.14
C GLU A 58 -21.39 -14.50 -15.79
N THR A 59 -20.66 -13.40 -15.91
CA THR A 59 -19.34 -13.36 -16.55
C THR A 59 -18.24 -13.63 -15.52
N PRO A 60 -17.33 -14.59 -15.73
CA PRO A 60 -16.21 -14.82 -14.81
C PRO A 60 -15.30 -13.59 -14.73
N PRO A 61 -14.71 -13.29 -13.56
CA PRO A 61 -13.86 -12.12 -13.41
C PRO A 61 -12.61 -12.24 -14.28
N LEU A 62 -12.28 -11.16 -14.99
CA LEU A 62 -11.06 -11.03 -15.81
C LEU A 62 -9.80 -11.02 -14.95
N LEU A 63 -9.93 -10.55 -13.72
CA LEU A 63 -8.86 -10.46 -12.74
C LEU A 63 -9.40 -10.65 -11.33
N ARG A 64 -8.64 -11.36 -10.50
CA ARG A 64 -8.93 -11.51 -9.06
C ARG A 64 -7.84 -10.84 -8.24
N LEU A 65 -8.22 -9.84 -7.46
CA LEU A 65 -7.35 -9.00 -6.65
C LEU A 65 -7.41 -9.42 -5.17
N LEU A 66 -6.23 -9.62 -4.56
CA LEU A 66 -6.08 -9.75 -3.12
C LEU A 66 -5.30 -8.55 -2.59
N VAL A 67 -5.88 -7.81 -1.64
CA VAL A 67 -5.18 -6.73 -0.92
C VAL A 67 -4.88 -7.20 0.50
N VAL A 68 -3.61 -7.15 0.89
CA VAL A 68 -3.16 -7.47 2.26
C VAL A 68 -2.45 -6.27 2.86
N GLY A 69 -2.87 -5.82 4.05
CA GLY A 69 -2.25 -4.62 4.61
C GLY A 69 -2.55 -4.31 6.07
N ASP A 70 -2.17 -3.10 6.45
CA ASP A 70 -2.37 -2.53 7.79
C ASP A 70 -3.61 -1.60 7.83
N SER A 71 -3.57 -0.57 8.68
CA SER A 71 -4.64 0.43 8.80
C SER A 71 -4.92 1.14 7.48
N SER A 72 -3.89 1.38 6.66
CA SER A 72 -4.06 2.09 5.39
C SER A 72 -4.86 1.23 4.40
N ALA A 73 -4.54 -0.06 4.26
CA ALA A 73 -5.38 -0.93 3.41
C ALA A 73 -6.77 -1.18 4.01
N ALA A 74 -6.91 -1.16 5.34
CA ALA A 74 -8.20 -1.29 6.00
C ALA A 74 -9.12 -0.07 5.78
N GLY A 75 -8.61 1.01 5.18
CA GLY A 75 -9.39 2.21 4.86
C GLY A 75 -9.50 3.18 6.03
N VAL A 76 -8.60 3.11 7.02
CA VAL A 76 -8.56 4.15 8.07
C VAL A 76 -8.35 5.51 7.40
N GLY A 77 -9.18 6.49 7.77
CA GLY A 77 -9.17 7.83 7.18
C GLY A 77 -10.37 8.15 6.28
N VAL A 78 -11.18 7.15 5.93
CA VAL A 78 -12.45 7.30 5.21
C VAL A 78 -13.57 6.50 5.88
N ASP A 79 -14.82 6.82 5.55
CA ASP A 79 -15.98 6.21 6.23
C ASP A 79 -16.30 4.82 5.67
N HIS A 80 -16.10 4.60 4.37
CA HIS A 80 -16.52 3.38 3.68
C HIS A 80 -15.48 2.79 2.70
N GLN A 81 -15.53 1.47 2.49
CA GLN A 81 -14.58 0.74 1.63
C GLN A 81 -14.58 1.20 0.16
N HIS A 82 -15.69 1.74 -0.34
CA HIS A 82 -15.78 2.35 -1.67
C HIS A 82 -14.90 3.62 -1.81
N GLN A 83 -14.41 4.18 -0.70
CA GLN A 83 -13.47 5.31 -0.68
C GLN A 83 -12.04 4.85 -0.33
N ALA A 84 -11.86 3.60 0.10
CA ALA A 84 -10.60 3.04 0.57
C ALA A 84 -9.76 2.50 -0.60
N LEU A 85 -8.71 1.72 -0.33
CA LEU A 85 -7.81 1.27 -1.39
C LEU A 85 -8.41 0.19 -2.31
N ALA A 86 -9.03 -0.84 -1.73
CA ALA A 86 -9.29 -2.11 -2.43
C ALA A 86 -10.38 -1.99 -3.51
N GLU A 87 -11.52 -1.37 -3.18
CA GLU A 87 -12.67 -1.28 -4.08
C GLU A 87 -12.46 -0.26 -5.20
N PRO A 88 -11.96 0.97 -4.96
CA PRO A 88 -11.50 1.88 -6.01
C PRO A 88 -10.45 1.29 -6.94
N LEU A 89 -9.50 0.51 -6.42
CA LEU A 89 -8.53 -0.18 -7.28
C LEU A 89 -9.23 -1.20 -8.18
N ALA A 90 -10.10 -2.05 -7.62
CA ALA A 90 -10.85 -3.03 -8.40
C ALA A 90 -11.73 -2.36 -9.47
N SER A 91 -12.39 -1.25 -9.13
CA SER A 91 -13.25 -0.49 -10.05
C SER A 91 -12.46 0.13 -11.21
N ARG A 92 -11.29 0.71 -10.92
CA ARG A 92 -10.38 1.24 -11.95
C ARG A 92 -9.85 0.14 -12.86
N LEU A 93 -9.51 -1.01 -12.30
CA LEU A 93 -9.08 -2.19 -13.08
C LEU A 93 -10.21 -2.73 -13.94
N ALA A 94 -11.44 -2.78 -13.42
CA ALA A 94 -12.60 -3.22 -14.19
C ALA A 94 -12.86 -2.31 -15.40
N ALA A 95 -12.83 -0.99 -15.17
CA ALA A 95 -12.94 -0.01 -16.25
C ALA A 95 -11.80 -0.14 -17.28
N ALA A 96 -10.55 -0.27 -16.83
CA ALA A 96 -9.39 -0.36 -17.72
C ALA A 96 -9.30 -1.68 -18.50
N LEU A 97 -9.80 -2.79 -17.94
CA LEU A 97 -9.83 -4.10 -18.59
C LEU A 97 -11.12 -4.35 -19.38
N GLY A 98 -12.14 -3.50 -19.21
CA GLY A 98 -13.44 -3.66 -19.86
C GLY A 98 -14.27 -4.85 -19.35
N GLY A 99 -14.07 -5.28 -18.09
CA GLY A 99 -14.83 -6.41 -17.54
C GLY A 99 -14.67 -6.61 -16.03
N PRO A 100 -15.36 -7.62 -15.45
CA PRO A 100 -15.48 -7.73 -14.00
C PRO A 100 -14.14 -8.04 -13.31
N VAL A 101 -13.90 -7.41 -12.16
CA VAL A 101 -12.73 -7.64 -11.31
C VAL A 101 -13.20 -8.03 -9.92
N ALA A 102 -12.91 -9.27 -9.52
CA ALA A 102 -13.18 -9.73 -8.17
C ALA A 102 -12.09 -9.22 -7.23
N TRP A 103 -12.45 -8.82 -6.02
CA TRP A 103 -11.50 -8.32 -5.04
C TRP A 103 -11.81 -8.83 -3.64
N GLN A 104 -10.76 -8.94 -2.82
CA GLN A 104 -10.84 -9.31 -1.41
C GLN A 104 -9.75 -8.58 -0.61
N LEU A 105 -10.05 -8.28 0.65
CA LEU A 105 -9.23 -7.47 1.55
C LEU A 105 -8.97 -8.22 2.86
N ILE A 106 -7.69 -8.49 3.15
CA ILE A 106 -7.20 -8.99 4.43
C ILE A 106 -6.29 -7.91 5.03
N ALA A 107 -6.89 -6.98 5.76
CA ALA A 107 -6.16 -5.92 6.42
C ALA A 107 -6.71 -5.66 7.82
N THR A 108 -5.86 -5.19 8.72
CA THR A 108 -6.26 -4.84 10.08
C THR A 108 -5.35 -3.75 10.63
N THR A 109 -5.95 -2.80 11.33
CA THR A 109 -5.25 -1.68 11.95
C THR A 109 -4.16 -2.17 12.91
N GLY A 110 -2.99 -1.53 12.84
CA GLY A 110 -1.84 -1.87 13.68
C GLY A 110 -1.08 -3.14 13.28
N HIS A 111 -1.48 -3.83 12.22
CA HIS A 111 -0.74 -5.01 11.74
C HIS A 111 0.64 -4.65 11.21
N ARG A 112 1.63 -5.45 11.63
CA ARG A 112 2.95 -5.54 11.03
C ARG A 112 2.93 -6.62 9.94
N ALA A 113 3.98 -6.74 9.15
CA ALA A 113 4.11 -7.81 8.16
C ALA A 113 3.87 -9.22 8.76
N SER A 114 4.39 -9.47 9.97
CA SER A 114 4.18 -10.75 10.67
C SER A 114 2.74 -11.00 11.11
N HIS A 115 1.99 -9.96 11.48
CA HIS A 115 0.57 -10.05 11.81
C HIS A 115 -0.27 -10.26 10.54
N ALA A 116 0.05 -9.54 9.46
CA ALA A 116 -0.61 -9.69 8.17
C ALA A 116 -0.43 -11.10 7.59
N ARG A 117 0.79 -11.67 7.66
CA ARG A 117 1.03 -13.07 7.27
C ARG A 117 0.17 -14.02 8.10
N ARG A 118 0.09 -13.82 9.41
CA ARG A 118 -0.72 -14.65 10.31
C ARG A 118 -2.21 -14.54 10.01
N ALA A 119 -2.70 -13.34 9.70
CA ALA A 119 -4.08 -13.11 9.29
C ALA A 119 -4.40 -13.84 7.98
N LEU A 120 -3.49 -13.79 7.00
CA LEU A 120 -3.61 -14.56 5.76
C LEU A 120 -3.60 -16.08 6.03
N GLN A 121 -2.70 -16.57 6.87
CA GLN A 121 -2.66 -17.98 7.29
C GLN A 121 -3.97 -18.44 7.94
N ASN A 122 -4.54 -17.60 8.81
CA ASN A 122 -5.81 -17.89 9.45
C ASN A 122 -6.97 -17.91 8.43
N ALA A 123 -6.93 -17.05 7.41
CA ALA A 123 -7.91 -17.06 6.32
C ALA A 123 -7.80 -18.34 5.46
N VAL A 124 -6.57 -18.79 5.18
CA VAL A 124 -6.30 -20.09 4.52
C VAL A 124 -6.90 -21.24 5.33
N GLN A 125 -6.54 -21.32 6.62
CA GLN A 125 -6.99 -22.41 7.50
C GLN A 125 -8.50 -22.45 7.69
N ALA A 126 -9.15 -21.28 7.68
CA ALA A 126 -10.60 -21.18 7.78
C ALA A 126 -11.33 -21.38 6.44
N GLY A 127 -10.62 -21.66 5.33
CA GLY A 127 -11.23 -21.79 4.00
C GLY A 127 -11.86 -20.49 3.47
N ARG A 128 -11.45 -19.34 3.99
CA ARG A 128 -12.00 -18.02 3.65
C ARG A 128 -11.18 -17.26 2.60
N LEU A 129 -9.98 -17.75 2.26
CA LEU A 129 -9.15 -17.15 1.23
C LEU A 129 -9.67 -17.57 -0.15
N GLN A 130 -10.10 -16.60 -0.95
CA GLN A 130 -10.51 -16.84 -2.34
C GLN A 130 -9.30 -16.88 -3.28
N PRO A 131 -9.40 -17.51 -4.46
CA PRO A 131 -8.37 -17.43 -5.49
C PRO A 131 -8.08 -15.97 -5.91
N ALA A 132 -6.82 -15.68 -6.20
CA ALA A 132 -6.34 -14.36 -6.60
C ALA A 132 -5.20 -14.47 -7.61
N ASP A 133 -5.17 -13.57 -8.58
CA ASP A 133 -4.12 -13.50 -9.60
C ASP A 133 -3.04 -12.47 -9.22
N VAL A 134 -3.47 -11.37 -8.59
CA VAL A 134 -2.62 -10.25 -8.18
C VAL A 134 -2.76 -10.03 -6.67
N LEU A 135 -1.63 -9.88 -5.99
CA LEU A 135 -1.54 -9.45 -4.59
C LEU A 135 -1.04 -8.01 -4.53
N VAL A 136 -1.73 -7.14 -3.82
CA VAL A 136 -1.24 -5.83 -3.41
C VAL A 136 -0.94 -5.85 -1.92
N THR A 137 0.26 -5.42 -1.53
CA THR A 137 0.61 -5.24 -0.12
C THR A 137 0.73 -3.77 0.23
N ALA A 138 0.18 -3.41 1.39
CA ALA A 138 0.26 -2.09 2.01
C ALA A 138 0.68 -2.27 3.46
N LEU A 139 1.98 -2.47 3.66
CA LEU A 139 2.59 -2.85 4.93
C LEU A 139 3.89 -2.10 5.13
N GLY A 140 4.29 -1.95 6.40
CA GLY A 140 5.64 -1.50 6.77
C GLY A 140 5.67 -0.29 7.68
N VAL A 141 4.59 0.50 7.74
CA VAL A 141 4.50 1.65 8.67
C VAL A 141 4.59 1.15 10.12
N ASN A 142 3.82 0.12 10.47
CA ASN A 142 3.87 -0.46 11.81
C ASN A 142 5.20 -1.17 12.11
N ASP A 143 5.89 -1.67 11.09
CA ASP A 143 7.24 -2.24 11.22
C ASP A 143 8.29 -1.16 11.48
N VAL A 144 8.16 0.02 10.87
CA VAL A 144 8.98 1.19 11.17
C VAL A 144 8.75 1.67 12.59
N VAL A 145 7.49 1.87 12.99
CA VAL A 145 7.13 2.30 14.36
C VAL A 145 7.67 1.31 15.40
N ALA A 146 7.62 0.02 15.07
CA ALA A 146 8.14 -1.07 15.88
C ALA A 146 9.65 -1.24 15.90
N GLN A 147 10.37 -0.55 15.02
CA GLN A 147 11.80 -0.76 14.79
C GLN A 147 12.12 -2.22 14.37
N THR A 148 11.24 -2.86 13.58
CA THR A 148 11.48 -4.19 13.01
C THR A 148 12.75 -4.17 12.16
N ARG A 149 13.62 -5.17 12.32
CA ARG A 149 14.84 -5.30 11.51
C ARG A 149 14.45 -5.53 10.03
N PRO A 150 15.10 -4.87 9.05
CA PRO A 150 14.76 -5.05 7.64
C PRO A 150 14.76 -6.51 7.19
N ALA A 151 15.75 -7.30 7.60
CA ALA A 151 15.80 -8.73 7.25
C ALA A 151 14.56 -9.50 7.75
N ALA A 152 14.07 -9.20 8.95
CA ALA A 152 12.86 -9.83 9.49
C ALA A 152 11.61 -9.39 8.72
N PHE A 153 11.48 -8.09 8.42
CA PHE A 153 10.39 -7.57 7.61
C PHE A 153 10.34 -8.22 6.21
N LEU A 154 11.49 -8.33 5.55
CA LEU A 154 11.59 -8.96 4.22
C LEU A 154 11.25 -10.45 4.28
N ALA A 155 11.74 -11.18 5.28
CA ALA A 155 11.41 -12.58 5.47
C ALA A 155 9.89 -12.80 5.68
N GLU A 156 9.23 -11.91 6.44
CA GLU A 156 7.78 -11.96 6.62
C GLU A 156 7.02 -11.67 5.31
N LEU A 157 7.47 -10.71 4.51
CA LEU A 157 6.89 -10.44 3.19
C LEU A 157 7.08 -11.62 2.23
N ASP A 158 8.26 -12.26 2.23
CA ASP A 158 8.54 -13.42 1.38
C ASP A 158 7.63 -14.59 1.76
N ALA A 159 7.49 -14.87 3.05
CA ALA A 159 6.60 -15.92 3.54
C ALA A 159 5.11 -15.61 3.25
N LEU A 160 4.69 -14.35 3.36
CA LEU A 160 3.34 -13.91 2.98
C LEU A 160 3.08 -14.12 1.48
N CYS A 161 4.03 -13.75 0.62
CA CYS A 161 3.92 -13.94 -0.83
C CYS A 161 3.87 -15.43 -1.20
N ALA A 162 4.71 -16.26 -0.58
CA ALA A 162 4.70 -17.70 -0.80
C ALA A 162 3.35 -18.32 -0.43
N LEU A 163 2.79 -17.92 0.71
CA LEU A 163 1.48 -18.39 1.17
C LEU A 163 0.35 -17.99 0.19
N ALA A 164 0.36 -16.73 -0.28
CA ALA A 164 -0.62 -16.25 -1.24
C ALA A 164 -0.49 -16.96 -2.60
N ALA A 165 0.73 -17.20 -3.07
CA ALA A 165 0.97 -17.94 -4.30
C ALA A 165 0.49 -19.39 -4.20
N GLN A 166 0.81 -20.05 -3.08
CA GLN A 166 0.43 -21.46 -2.85
C GLN A 166 -1.08 -21.67 -2.70
N HIS A 167 -1.77 -20.81 -1.95
CA HIS A 167 -3.16 -21.05 -1.56
C HIS A 167 -4.20 -20.24 -2.34
N ALA A 168 -3.81 -19.10 -2.92
CA ALA A 168 -4.70 -18.30 -3.76
C ALA A 168 -4.32 -18.34 -5.25
N GLY A 169 -3.14 -18.85 -5.61
CA GLY A 169 -2.68 -18.89 -7.01
C GLY A 169 -2.13 -17.56 -7.51
N VAL A 170 -1.69 -16.68 -6.60
CA VAL A 170 -1.13 -15.37 -6.95
C VAL A 170 0.09 -15.53 -7.83
N ARG A 171 0.11 -14.79 -8.96
CA ARG A 171 1.21 -14.80 -9.93
C ARG A 171 1.97 -13.48 -9.98
N HIS A 172 1.36 -12.39 -9.52
CA HIS A 172 1.96 -11.05 -9.52
C HIS A 172 1.74 -10.37 -8.16
N VAL A 173 2.77 -9.73 -7.63
CA VAL A 173 2.73 -9.01 -6.36
C VAL A 173 3.21 -7.58 -6.55
N LEU A 174 2.40 -6.63 -6.10
CA LEU A 174 2.74 -5.22 -5.99
C LEU A 174 2.95 -4.87 -4.52
N HIS A 175 4.17 -4.50 -4.18
CA HIS A 175 4.49 -3.96 -2.87
C HIS A 175 4.41 -2.45 -2.90
N SER A 176 3.42 -1.88 -2.21
CA SER A 176 3.33 -0.43 -2.04
C SER A 176 4.52 0.05 -1.22
N ALA A 177 5.13 1.14 -1.66
CA ALA A 177 6.22 1.77 -0.93
C ALA A 177 5.78 2.22 0.46
N LEU A 178 6.74 2.36 1.37
CA LEU A 178 6.47 3.01 2.64
C LEU A 178 6.26 4.52 2.41
N PRO A 179 5.27 5.14 3.08
CA PRO A 179 5.01 6.56 2.90
C PRO A 179 6.17 7.40 3.45
N PRO A 180 6.33 8.64 2.96
CA PRO A 180 7.36 9.55 3.45
C PRO A 180 6.99 10.10 4.84
N MET A 181 7.07 9.25 5.88
CA MET A 181 6.68 9.59 7.27
C MET A 181 7.37 10.85 7.81
N GLY A 182 8.52 11.23 7.25
CA GLY A 182 9.20 12.48 7.55
C GLY A 182 8.41 13.75 7.17
N ARG A 183 7.31 13.61 6.43
CA ARG A 183 6.41 14.70 6.01
C ARG A 183 5.08 14.68 6.77
N PHE A 184 4.87 13.75 7.71
CA PHE A 184 3.59 13.62 8.41
C PHE A 184 3.43 14.70 9.49
N PRO A 185 2.37 15.52 9.43
CA PRO A 185 2.12 16.60 10.40
C PRO A 185 2.01 16.10 11.85
N LEU A 186 1.42 14.93 12.06
CA LEU A 186 1.17 14.34 13.39
C LEU A 186 2.44 14.13 14.22
N LEU A 187 3.59 13.90 13.58
CA LEU A 187 4.82 13.52 14.27
C LEU A 187 5.62 14.79 14.65
N PRO A 188 6.03 15.02 15.90
CA PRO A 188 6.91 16.15 16.25
C PRO A 188 8.37 15.88 15.87
N GLN A 189 9.21 16.92 15.79
CA GLN A 189 10.66 16.72 15.73
C GLN A 189 11.22 16.45 17.13
N PRO A 190 12.18 15.52 17.31
CA PRO A 190 12.94 14.77 16.30
C PRO A 190 12.31 13.43 15.87
N LEU A 191 11.18 13.01 16.44
CA LEU A 191 10.52 11.74 16.11
C LEU A 191 10.19 11.61 14.61
N ARG A 192 9.69 12.69 14.00
CA ARG A 192 9.38 12.78 12.56
C ARG A 192 10.62 12.48 11.71
N TRP A 193 11.77 13.08 12.05
CA TRP A 193 13.03 12.81 11.38
C TRP A 193 13.45 11.33 11.53
N ALA A 194 13.40 10.79 12.75
CA ALA A 194 13.82 9.43 13.03
C ALA A 194 12.98 8.39 12.27
N LEU A 195 11.65 8.50 12.35
CA LEU A 195 10.72 7.61 11.64
C LEU A 195 10.80 7.79 10.12
N GLY A 196 10.96 9.03 9.64
CA GLY A 196 11.16 9.29 8.22
C GLY A 196 12.43 8.64 7.66
N ARG A 197 13.51 8.64 8.43
CA ARG A 197 14.76 7.95 8.09
C ARG A 197 14.56 6.43 8.07
N ASP A 198 13.84 5.88 9.04
CA ASP A 198 13.58 4.44 9.12
C ASP A 198 12.68 3.93 8.01
N ALA A 199 11.64 4.68 7.66
CA ALA A 199 10.78 4.38 6.53
C ALA A 199 11.59 4.29 5.23
N ARG A 200 12.46 5.28 4.96
CA ARG A 200 13.36 5.25 3.79
C ARG A 200 14.30 4.05 3.83
N ARG A 201 14.86 3.73 4.99
CA ARG A 201 15.78 2.59 5.14
C ARG A 201 15.07 1.26 4.87
N LEU A 202 13.87 1.08 5.40
CA LEU A 202 13.10 -0.15 5.21
C LEU A 202 12.61 -0.28 3.76
N ASP A 203 12.12 0.81 3.16
CA ASP A 203 11.71 0.86 1.75
C ASP A 203 12.87 0.59 0.79
N HIS A 204 14.04 1.17 1.07
CA HIS A 204 15.24 0.92 0.28
C HIS A 204 15.70 -0.54 0.39
N ALA A 205 15.60 -1.15 1.58
CA ALA A 205 15.88 -2.57 1.76
C ALA A 205 14.93 -3.44 0.94
N LEU A 206 13.63 -3.08 0.88
CA LEU A 206 12.65 -3.75 0.04
C LEU A 206 12.97 -3.63 -1.45
N ARG A 207 13.25 -2.43 -1.96
CA ARG A 207 13.65 -2.23 -3.36
C ARG A 207 14.88 -3.07 -3.73
N ARG A 208 15.91 -3.08 -2.87
CA ARG A 208 17.14 -3.86 -3.08
C ARG A 208 16.89 -5.36 -3.01
N HIS A 209 16.00 -5.81 -2.13
CA HIS A 209 15.61 -7.21 -2.03
C HIS A 209 14.95 -7.68 -3.32
N LEU A 210 13.95 -6.94 -3.81
CA LEU A 210 13.24 -7.27 -5.04
C LEU A 210 14.14 -7.23 -6.28
N ALA A 211 15.07 -6.28 -6.35
CA ALA A 211 16.03 -6.18 -7.46
C ALA A 211 17.01 -7.36 -7.54
N ARG A 212 17.15 -8.16 -6.48
CA ARG A 212 17.99 -9.38 -6.47
C ARG A 212 17.23 -10.64 -6.83
N LEU A 213 15.90 -10.58 -6.92
CA LEU A 213 15.10 -11.73 -7.30
C LEU A 213 15.30 -12.02 -8.80
N PRO A 214 15.42 -13.30 -9.20
CA PRO A 214 15.42 -13.69 -10.61
C PRO A 214 14.19 -13.15 -11.35
N LEU A 215 14.37 -12.70 -12.59
CA LEU A 215 13.24 -12.29 -13.45
C LEU A 215 12.24 -13.42 -13.71
N SER A 216 12.67 -14.68 -13.55
CA SER A 216 11.84 -15.88 -13.65
C SER A 216 11.09 -16.23 -12.36
N SER A 217 11.26 -15.47 -11.26
CA SER A 217 10.57 -15.74 -10.01
C SER A 217 9.06 -15.67 -10.17
N THR A 218 8.38 -16.68 -9.61
CA THR A 218 6.94 -16.76 -9.51
C THR A 218 6.54 -16.81 -8.01
N PRO A 219 5.68 -15.90 -7.54
CA PRO A 219 5.09 -14.79 -8.27
C PRO A 219 6.12 -13.72 -8.67
N ARG A 220 5.86 -12.99 -9.76
CA ARG A 220 6.62 -11.79 -10.12
C ARG A 220 6.33 -10.70 -9.09
N ARG A 221 7.37 -10.01 -8.60
CA ARG A 221 7.23 -9.04 -7.52
C ARG A 221 7.82 -7.70 -7.93
N GLN A 222 7.06 -6.64 -7.69
CA GLN A 222 7.44 -5.28 -8.04
C GLN A 222 7.22 -4.35 -6.86
N HIS A 223 8.15 -3.40 -6.69
CA HIS A 223 7.98 -2.25 -5.80
C HIS A 223 7.23 -1.15 -6.56
N LEU A 224 6.21 -0.58 -5.94
CA LEU A 224 5.48 0.54 -6.51
C LEU A 224 5.60 1.76 -5.60
N PRO A 225 6.14 2.90 -6.09
CA PRO A 225 6.12 4.14 -5.33
C PRO A 225 4.68 4.56 -5.02
N LEU A 226 4.48 5.12 -3.83
CA LEU A 226 3.22 5.78 -3.51
C LEU A 226 3.09 7.08 -4.33
N PRO A 227 1.87 7.53 -4.64
CA PRO A 227 1.64 8.85 -5.20
C PRO A 227 2.34 9.91 -4.35
N GLU A 228 2.89 10.92 -5.01
CA GLU A 228 3.61 11.97 -4.29
C GLU A 228 2.65 12.71 -3.36
N LEU A 229 3.01 12.78 -2.08
CA LEU A 229 2.29 13.59 -1.10
C LEU A 229 2.46 15.07 -1.48
N PRO A 230 1.40 15.81 -1.85
CA PRO A 230 1.53 17.22 -2.16
C PRO A 230 1.96 17.99 -0.90
N PRO A 231 2.64 19.13 -1.05
CA PRO A 231 3.06 19.95 0.09
C PRO A 231 1.83 20.42 0.89
N PRO A 232 1.89 20.42 2.23
CA PRO A 232 0.76 20.82 3.06
C PRO A 232 0.36 22.27 2.74
N VAL A 233 -0.95 22.53 2.72
CA VAL A 233 -1.46 23.91 2.67
C VAL A 233 -1.18 24.52 4.04
N LEU A 234 -0.21 25.41 4.14
CA LEU A 234 -0.09 26.24 5.33
C LEU A 234 -1.36 27.11 5.39
N PRO A 235 -2.02 27.23 6.55
CA PRO A 235 -3.15 28.13 6.66
C PRO A 235 -2.73 29.53 6.23
N ALA A 236 -3.45 30.10 5.27
CA ALA A 236 -3.41 31.55 5.08
C ALA A 236 -3.77 32.18 6.44
N THR A 237 -2.95 33.13 6.90
CA THR A 237 -3.06 33.84 8.18
C THR A 237 -2.60 33.06 9.43
N ALA A 238 -1.28 33.04 9.65
CA ALA A 238 -0.73 33.45 10.93
C ALA A 238 0.45 34.37 10.60
N GLY A 239 0.34 35.65 10.90
CA GLY A 239 1.41 36.62 10.67
C GLY A 239 2.72 36.11 11.27
N LEU A 240 3.70 35.81 10.42
CA LEU A 240 5.07 35.54 10.83
C LEU A 240 5.95 36.71 10.37
N PRO A 241 6.91 37.13 11.21
CA PRO A 241 7.73 38.31 10.94
C PRO A 241 8.84 38.01 9.93
N GLY A 242 8.94 38.85 8.90
CA GLY A 242 10.19 39.16 8.21
C GLY A 242 10.51 38.38 6.91
N PRO A 243 11.19 39.03 5.94
CA PRO A 243 11.42 38.52 4.58
C PRO A 243 12.43 37.35 4.48
N ALA A 244 12.92 36.81 5.59
CA ALA A 244 13.93 35.74 5.60
C ALA A 244 13.35 34.33 5.48
N VAL A 245 12.04 34.13 5.73
CA VAL A 245 11.38 32.81 5.63
C VAL A 245 10.90 32.51 4.21
N THR A 246 10.64 33.54 3.41
CA THR A 246 10.13 33.42 2.03
C THR A 246 11.18 32.90 1.04
N SER A 247 12.46 33.06 1.33
CA SER A 247 13.57 32.72 0.42
C SER A 247 14.10 31.28 0.55
N ALA A 248 13.64 30.51 1.55
CA ALA A 248 14.04 29.11 1.72
C ALA A 248 13.14 28.11 0.97
N ILE A 249 11.93 28.52 0.56
CA ILE A 249 10.94 27.65 -0.10
C ILE A 249 11.14 27.63 -1.63
N THR A 250 11.87 28.58 -2.20
CA THR A 250 12.03 28.77 -3.66
C THR A 250 13.28 28.11 -4.27
N ARG A 251 14.00 27.25 -3.55
CA ARG A 251 15.25 26.63 -4.03
C ARG A 251 15.17 25.13 -4.33
N THR A 252 14.08 24.69 -4.95
CA THR A 252 14.03 23.41 -5.69
C THR A 252 13.01 23.56 -6.82
N GLU A 253 13.51 23.69 -8.04
CA GLU A 253 12.81 23.50 -9.33
C GLU A 253 11.45 24.21 -9.54
N GLY A 254 11.50 25.41 -10.14
CA GLY A 254 10.70 25.83 -11.31
C GLY A 254 9.16 25.80 -11.31
N LYS A 255 8.46 25.24 -10.33
CA LYS A 255 6.99 25.21 -10.27
C LYS A 255 6.54 25.51 -8.84
N PRO A 256 5.63 26.49 -8.62
CA PRO A 256 5.11 26.75 -7.28
C PRO A 256 4.43 25.49 -6.73
N PRO A 257 4.58 25.21 -5.43
CA PRO A 257 3.96 24.04 -4.80
C PRO A 257 2.44 24.09 -5.01
N VAL A 258 1.90 23.05 -5.65
CA VAL A 258 0.44 22.89 -5.80
C VAL A 258 -0.15 22.56 -4.43
N PRO A 259 -1.13 23.32 -3.92
CA PRO A 259 -1.81 23.04 -2.66
C PRO A 259 -2.37 21.62 -2.64
N GLN A 260 -2.38 20.95 -1.48
CA GLN A 260 -3.06 19.65 -1.39
C GLN A 260 -4.53 19.82 -1.80
N PRO A 261 -5.07 18.93 -2.67
CA PRO A 261 -6.50 18.82 -2.81
C PRO A 261 -7.13 18.57 -1.43
N PRO A 262 -8.36 19.03 -1.18
CA PRO A 262 -9.09 18.61 0.01
C PRO A 262 -9.08 17.08 0.13
N ASP A 263 -9.00 16.60 1.36
CA ASP A 263 -9.06 15.17 1.71
C ASP A 263 -7.94 14.29 1.12
N TRP A 264 -6.76 14.86 0.86
CA TRP A 264 -5.58 14.06 0.52
C TRP A 264 -5.09 13.22 1.71
N MET A 265 -4.99 13.84 2.89
CA MET A 265 -4.76 13.17 4.17
C MET A 265 -6.04 13.23 5.01
N ALA A 266 -6.27 12.21 5.81
CA ALA A 266 -7.33 12.20 6.81
C ALA A 266 -7.07 13.24 7.91
N ARG A 267 -8.12 13.54 8.68
CA ARG A 267 -8.08 14.51 9.79
C ARG A 267 -7.07 14.18 10.90
N ASP A 268 -6.54 12.97 10.94
CA ASP A 268 -5.47 12.57 11.87
C ASP A 268 -4.07 13.01 11.43
N GLY A 269 -3.91 13.53 10.20
CA GLY A 269 -2.62 13.95 9.65
C GLY A 269 -1.63 12.79 9.50
N PHE A 270 -2.12 11.55 9.35
CA PHE A 270 -1.31 10.34 9.21
C PHE A 270 -1.82 9.42 8.09
N HIS A 271 -3.11 9.12 8.06
CA HIS A 271 -3.69 8.21 7.07
C HIS A 271 -4.09 8.95 5.78
N PRO A 272 -4.20 8.25 4.63
CA PRO A 272 -4.78 8.82 3.42
C PRO A 272 -6.24 9.22 3.66
N GLY A 273 -6.66 10.34 3.07
CA GLY A 273 -8.08 10.64 2.89
C GLY A 273 -8.59 10.08 1.56
N ALA A 274 -9.84 10.36 1.21
CA ALA A 274 -10.47 9.83 -0.01
C ALA A 274 -9.68 10.14 -1.29
N THR A 275 -9.18 11.38 -1.43
CA THR A 275 -8.37 11.78 -2.59
C THR A 275 -7.04 11.03 -2.63
N GLY A 276 -6.41 10.84 -1.46
CA GLY A 276 -5.16 10.08 -1.34
C GLY A 276 -5.33 8.60 -1.71
N TYR A 277 -6.41 7.96 -1.25
CA TYR A 277 -6.75 6.59 -1.65
C TYR A 277 -7.03 6.48 -3.14
N ALA A 278 -7.79 7.41 -3.72
CA ALA A 278 -8.09 7.41 -5.15
C ALA A 278 -6.83 7.53 -6.01
N ALA A 279 -5.88 8.41 -5.63
CA ALA A 279 -4.60 8.54 -6.32
C ALA A 279 -3.74 7.27 -6.19
N TRP A 280 -3.75 6.63 -5.02
CA TRP A 280 -3.01 5.38 -4.79
C TRP A 280 -3.61 4.22 -5.60
N ALA A 281 -4.93 4.09 -5.62
CA ALA A 281 -5.63 3.14 -6.46
C ALA A 281 -5.31 3.34 -7.96
N GLN A 282 -5.26 4.59 -8.43
CA GLN A 282 -4.88 4.89 -9.82
C GLN A 282 -3.46 4.41 -10.15
N ALA A 283 -2.47 4.76 -9.32
CA ALA A 283 -1.08 4.36 -9.55
C ALA A 283 -0.91 2.81 -9.57
N LEU A 284 -1.65 2.11 -8.70
CA LEU A 284 -1.68 0.65 -8.69
C LEU A 284 -2.35 0.08 -9.94
N ALA A 285 -3.47 0.67 -10.37
CA ALA A 285 -4.18 0.21 -11.56
C ALA A 285 -3.29 0.32 -12.81
N GLU A 286 -2.63 1.46 -13.00
CA GLU A 286 -1.67 1.70 -14.10
C GLU A 286 -0.52 0.68 -14.10
N ALA A 287 -0.02 0.31 -12.92
CA ALA A 287 1.04 -0.68 -12.79
C ALA A 287 0.57 -2.09 -13.19
N VAL A 288 -0.65 -2.48 -12.82
CA VAL A 288 -1.23 -3.77 -13.20
C VAL A 288 -1.51 -3.83 -14.71
N THR A 289 -2.09 -2.77 -15.29
CA THR A 289 -2.43 -2.75 -16.72
C THR A 289 -1.19 -2.62 -17.60
N GLY A 290 -0.22 -1.79 -17.18
CA GLY A 290 1.05 -1.61 -17.88
C GLY A 290 1.94 -2.85 -17.92
N ALA A 291 1.74 -3.80 -16.99
CA ALA A 291 2.43 -5.09 -16.99
C ALA A 291 1.97 -6.06 -18.10
N GLY A 292 1.08 -5.64 -18.99
CA GLY A 292 0.64 -6.44 -20.16
C GLY A 292 -0.50 -7.41 -19.87
N TRP A 293 -1.28 -7.20 -18.79
CA TRP A 293 -2.38 -8.10 -18.41
C TRP A 293 -3.44 -8.27 -19.51
N GLY A 294 -3.72 -7.21 -20.28
CA GLY A 294 -4.68 -7.24 -21.39
C GLY A 294 -4.34 -8.24 -22.50
N ALA A 295 -3.07 -8.57 -22.71
CA ALA A 295 -2.65 -9.56 -23.70
C ALA A 295 -2.75 -11.01 -23.18
N ALA A 296 -2.67 -11.22 -21.86
CA ALA A 296 -2.70 -12.55 -21.24
C ALA A 296 -4.11 -13.12 -21.08
N CYS A 297 -5.14 -12.27 -20.97
CA CYS A 297 -6.54 -12.70 -20.82
C CYS A 297 -7.17 -13.18 -22.14
N GLY A 298 -6.65 -12.78 -23.31
CA GLY A 298 -7.15 -13.23 -24.62
C GLY A 298 -6.85 -14.69 -24.97
N GLY A 299 -6.01 -15.40 -24.20
CA GLY A 299 -5.59 -16.79 -24.48
C GLY A 299 -6.26 -17.86 -23.62
N ALA A 300 -7.14 -17.49 -22.68
CA ALA A 300 -7.73 -18.45 -21.73
C ALA A 300 -8.97 -19.18 -22.26
N GLN A 301 -9.46 -18.84 -23.46
CA GLN A 301 -10.73 -19.35 -23.99
C GLN A 301 -10.62 -20.70 -24.73
N GLU A 302 -9.43 -21.31 -24.82
CA GLU A 302 -9.21 -22.49 -25.66
C GLU A 302 -8.85 -23.79 -24.93
N ARG A 303 -9.05 -23.89 -23.61
CA ARG A 303 -8.84 -25.15 -22.87
C ARG A 303 -10.12 -25.65 -22.21
N ALA A 304 -11.06 -26.09 -23.05
CA ALA A 304 -12.09 -27.02 -22.61
C ALA A 304 -11.48 -28.44 -22.48
N PRO A 305 -11.80 -29.20 -21.41
CA PRO A 305 -11.36 -30.58 -21.29
C PRO A 305 -12.09 -31.45 -22.31
N ALA A 306 -11.33 -32.22 -23.10
CA ALA A 306 -11.87 -33.22 -24.01
C ALA A 306 -12.70 -34.24 -23.21
N SER A 307 -14.02 -34.25 -23.44
CA SER A 307 -14.93 -35.26 -22.91
C SER A 307 -14.51 -36.63 -23.44
N SER A 308 -14.10 -37.52 -22.53
CA SER A 308 -13.91 -38.92 -22.82
C SER A 308 -15.25 -39.56 -23.22
N ARG A 309 -15.40 -39.85 -24.52
CA ARG A 309 -16.44 -40.76 -25.00
C ARG A 309 -16.22 -42.12 -24.36
N ALA A 310 -17.17 -42.51 -23.51
CA ALA A 310 -17.36 -43.87 -23.06
C ALA A 310 -17.55 -44.79 -24.27
N ARG A 311 -16.75 -45.86 -24.36
CA ARG A 311 -17.07 -47.04 -25.17
C ARG A 311 -17.87 -47.99 -24.30
N ARG A 312 -19.13 -48.20 -24.67
CA ARG A 312 -19.83 -49.49 -24.58
C ARG A 312 -20.41 -49.76 -25.95
#